data_AF-A0A3G2G3S7-F1
#
_entry.id   AF-A0A3G2G3S7-F1
#
_cell.length_a   1.000
_cell.length_b   1.000
_cell.length_c   1.000
_cell.angle_alpha   90.00
_cell.angle_beta   90.00
_cell.angle_gamma   90.00
#
_symmetry.space_group_name_H-M   'P 1'
#
loop_
_entity.id
_entity.type
_entity.pdbx_description
1 polymer ?
#
loop_
_entity_poly.entity_id
_entity_poly.type
_entity_poly.pdbx_seq_one_letter_code
_entity_poly.pdbx_strand_id
1 'polypeptide(L)' 'MLNEILKNAKKLKSADLKDIVGGVSVDNATPDLSLCGCSCSGAVTGPKYCPTYIGCLQVYTCDDFAV' A
#
# COMPACT_ATOMS: atom_id res chain seq x y z
N MET A 1 -30.87 11.48 2.84
CA MET A 1 -29.99 12.61 2.49
C MET A 1 -29.01 12.11 1.43
N LEU A 2 -29.34 12.26 0.14
CA LEU A 2 -28.37 12.11 -0.95
C LEU A 2 -27.80 13.51 -1.17
N ASN A 3 -26.85 13.84 -0.31
CA ASN A 3 -26.14 15.11 -0.28
C ASN A 3 -25.45 15.33 -1.62
N GLU A 4 -25.62 16.56 -2.13
CA GLU A 4 -25.10 17.25 -3.33
C GLU A 4 -23.81 16.70 -3.99
N ILE A 5 -22.98 15.98 -3.24
CA ILE A 5 -21.70 15.35 -3.60
C ILE A 5 -21.81 14.46 -4.84
N LEU A 6 -22.93 13.76 -5.03
CA LEU A 6 -23.11 12.83 -6.15
C LEU A 6 -23.88 13.42 -7.34
N LYS A 7 -24.21 14.71 -7.33
CA LYS A 7 -25.09 15.32 -8.35
C LYS A 7 -24.59 15.21 -9.79
N ASN A 8 -23.28 15.10 -9.98
CA ASN A 8 -22.65 14.96 -11.30
C ASN A 8 -21.92 13.63 -11.47
N ALA A 9 -22.10 12.68 -10.54
CA ALA A 9 -21.40 11.40 -10.58
C ALA A 9 -22.09 10.43 -11.55
N LYS A 10 -21.33 9.85 -12.48
CA LYS A 10 -21.81 8.76 -13.34
C LYS A 10 -21.80 7.45 -12.55
N LYS A 11 -22.97 6.81 -12.40
CA LYS A 11 -23.05 5.44 -11.86
C LYS A 11 -22.50 4.46 -12.89
N LEU A 12 -21.43 3.75 -12.53
CA LEU A 12 -20.80 2.73 -13.36
C LEU A 12 -21.57 1.40 -13.27
N LYS A 13 -21.71 0.71 -14.39
CA LYS A 13 -22.19 -0.67 -14.49
C LYS A 13 -21.00 -1.62 -14.54
N SER A 14 -21.25 -2.93 -14.34
CA SER A 14 -20.20 -3.95 -14.35
C SER A 14 -19.37 -3.97 -15.64
N ALA A 15 -20.00 -3.68 -16.79
CA ALA A 15 -19.29 -3.59 -18.07
C ALA A 15 -18.31 -2.40 -18.14
N ASP A 16 -18.66 -1.28 -17.52
CA ASP A 16 -17.83 -0.06 -17.52
C ASP A 16 -16.56 -0.21 -16.67
N LEU A 17 -16.49 -1.23 -15.80
CA LEU A 17 -15.32 -1.45 -14.92
C LEU A 17 -14.07 -1.85 -15.71
N LYS A 18 -14.21 -2.44 -16.89
CA LYS A 18 -13.09 -2.89 -17.74
C LYS A 18 -12.31 -1.74 -18.36
N ASP A 19 -12.96 -0.59 -18.54
CA ASP A 19 -12.38 0.59 -19.17
C ASP A 19 -11.74 1.55 -18.15
N ILE A 20 -11.81 1.22 -16.86
CA ILE A 20 -11.13 1.96 -15.80
C ILE A 20 -9.66 1.55 -15.79
N VAL A 21 -8.84 2.32 -16.49
CA VAL A 21 -7.39 2.15 -16.47
C VAL A 21 -6.81 2.94 -15.30
N GLY A 22 -6.33 2.24 -14.29
CA GLY A 22 -5.73 2.82 -13.10
C GLY A 22 -5.52 1.78 -12.01
N GLY A 23 -4.31 1.75 -11.46
CA GLY A 23 -3.94 1.04 -10.25
C GLY A 23 -2.90 1.87 -9.51
N VAL A 24 -2.55 1.51 -8.28
CA VAL A 24 -1.29 1.99 -7.68
C VAL A 24 -0.16 1.45 -8.54
N SER A 25 0.21 2.21 -9.57
CA SER A 25 1.54 2.17 -10.12
C SER A 25 2.42 2.78 -9.04
N VAL A 26 3.00 1.91 -8.20
CA VAL A 26 4.29 2.24 -7.61
C VAL A 26 5.16 2.73 -8.76
N ASP A 27 5.72 3.91 -8.57
CA ASP A 27 6.52 4.77 -9.45
C ASP A 27 7.70 4.09 -10.17
N ASN A 28 7.85 2.77 -10.02
CA ASN A 28 8.80 1.94 -10.72
C ASN A 28 8.12 0.59 -10.98
N ALA A 29 8.10 0.12 -12.23
CA ALA A 29 7.45 -1.15 -12.62
C ALA A 29 7.97 -2.37 -11.83
N THR A 30 9.13 -2.23 -11.19
CA THR A 30 9.69 -3.09 -10.15
C THR A 30 10.45 -2.19 -9.18
N PRO A 31 9.87 -1.76 -8.04
CA PRO A 31 10.61 -1.01 -7.05
C PRO A 31 11.72 -1.89 -6.46
N ASP A 32 12.88 -1.29 -6.18
CA ASP A 32 14.00 -2.00 -5.59
C ASP A 32 13.71 -2.30 -4.12
N LEU A 33 13.26 -3.53 -3.85
CA LEU A 33 12.93 -3.98 -2.49
C LEU A 33 14.15 -4.08 -1.57
N SER A 34 15.37 -4.02 -2.11
CA SER A 34 16.61 -3.99 -1.31
C SER A 34 16.72 -2.73 -0.46
N LEU A 35 15.97 -1.67 -0.81
CA LEU A 35 15.90 -0.42 -0.05
C LEU A 35 14.84 -0.46 1.07
N CYS A 36 14.06 -1.55 1.16
CA CYS A 36 13.09 -1.76 2.22
C CYS A 36 13.70 -2.58 3.35
N GLY A 37 13.43 -2.15 4.59
CA GLY A 37 13.85 -2.85 5.79
C GLY A 37 12.71 -2.98 6.80
N CYS A 38 13.00 -3.66 7.90
CA CYS A 38 12.14 -3.73 9.06
C CYS A 38 12.87 -3.13 10.26
N SER A 39 12.15 -2.35 11.06
CA SER A 39 12.62 -1.96 12.40
C SER A 39 12.47 -3.12 13.38
N CYS A 40 13.10 -2.97 14.55
CA CYS A 40 12.93 -3.84 15.70
C CYS A 40 11.47 -4.11 16.07
N SER A 41 10.58 -3.13 15.89
CA SER A 41 9.16 -3.21 16.22
C SER A 41 8.29 -3.79 15.09
N GLY A 42 8.90 -4.24 14.00
CA GLY A 42 8.16 -4.71 12.83
C GLY A 42 7.62 -3.59 11.94
N ALA A 43 8.06 -2.34 12.15
CA ALA A 43 7.67 -1.24 11.27
C ALA A 43 8.50 -1.26 9.99
N VAL A 44 7.84 -1.10 8.85
CA VAL A 44 8.52 -1.02 7.55
C VAL A 44 9.33 0.28 7.48
N THR A 45 10.61 0.19 7.14
CA THR A 45 11.51 1.31 6.90
C THR A 45 11.91 1.37 5.42
N GLY A 46 12.22 2.57 4.92
CA GLY A 46 12.62 2.80 3.53
C GLY A 46 11.70 3.76 2.77
N PRO A 47 11.81 3.81 1.42
CA PRO A 47 11.01 4.69 0.57
C PRO A 47 9.49 4.46 0.67
N LYS A 48 8.72 5.43 0.15
CA LYS A 48 7.24 5.45 0.24
C LYS A 48 6.55 4.19 -0.30
N TYR A 49 7.19 3.43 -1.19
CA TYR A 49 6.64 2.19 -1.72
C TYR A 49 6.77 1.01 -0.74
N CYS A 50 7.72 1.02 0.21
CA CYS A 50 7.97 -0.13 1.09
C CYS A 50 6.76 -0.55 1.94
N PRO A 51 5.96 0.35 2.54
CA PRO A 51 4.76 -0.03 3.28
C PRO A 51 3.71 -0.77 2.43
N THR A 52 3.72 -0.57 1.12
CA THR A 52 2.80 -1.24 0.18
C THR A 52 3.15 -2.72 -0.01
N TYR A 53 4.39 -3.12 0.23
CA TYR A 53 4.88 -4.50 0.01
C TYR A 53 4.84 -5.42 1.24
N ILE A 54 4.28 -4.95 2.37
CA ILE A 54 3.97 -5.70 3.61
C ILE A 54 4.94 -6.89 3.86
N GLY A 55 6.20 -6.57 4.12
CA GLY A 55 7.26 -7.56 4.34
C GLY A 55 7.66 -7.80 5.80
N CYS A 56 7.12 -7.02 6.74
CA CYS A 56 7.53 -7.07 8.15
C CYS A 56 6.42 -7.69 9.02
N LEU A 57 6.79 -8.65 9.86
CA LEU A 57 5.92 -9.11 10.93
C LEU A 57 5.74 -7.98 11.95
N GLN A 58 4.53 -7.82 12.49
CA GLN A 58 4.21 -6.83 13.53
C GLN A 58 4.65 -7.31 14.92
N VAL A 59 5.92 -7.68 15.06
CA VAL A 59 6.48 -8.18 16.31
C VAL A 59 7.71 -7.37 16.70
N TYR A 60 7.85 -7.10 17.99
CA TYR A 60 9.05 -6.48 18.54
C TYR A 60 10.09 -7.58 18.79
N THR A 61 11.19 -7.60 18.02
CA THR A 61 12.19 -8.69 18.00
C THR A 61 13.58 -8.28 18.48
N CYS A 62 13.83 -6.99 18.67
CA CYS A 62 15.06 -6.57 19.34
C CYS A 62 14.87 -6.78 20.84
N ASP A 63 15.86 -7.39 21.49
CA ASP A 63 15.89 -7.87 22.89
C ASP A 63 15.48 -9.34 23.14
N ASP A 64 15.07 -10.11 22.11
CA ASP A 64 14.87 -11.57 22.23
C ASP A 64 16.17 -12.39 22.09
N PHE A 65 17.31 -11.74 21.79
CA PHE A 65 18.64 -12.37 21.66
C PHE A 65 19.72 -11.73 22.54
N ALA A 66 19.35 -11.24 23.74
CA ALA A 66 20.33 -11.04 24.81
C ALA A 66 20.43 -12.34 25.64
N VAL A 67 21.15 -13.33 25.10
CA VAL A 67 21.72 -14.46 25.85
C VAL A 67 23.21 -14.23 25.99
#